data_AF-A0A914K1T2-F1
#
_entry.id   AF-A0A914K1T2-F1
#
_cell.length_a   1.000
_cell.length_b   1.000
_cell.length_c   1.000
_cell.angle_alpha   90.00
_cell.angle_beta   90.00
_cell.angle_gamma   90.00
#
_symmetry.space_group_name_H-M   'P 1'
#
loop_
_entity.id
_entity.type
_entity.pdbx_description
1 polymer ?
#
loop_
_entity_poly.entity_id
_entity_poly.type
_entity_poly.pdbx_seq_one_letter_code
_entity_poly.pdbx_strand_id
1 'polypeptide(L)' 'MRSYPIKPLALHERVHEFDPACPMNILTVNGEFTIGEAHQWLTSCVSQIPERCPAIDQASFMLKSTENGGTVLHAVYR' A
#
# COMPACT_ATOMS: atom_id res chain seq x y z
N MET A 1 11.25 -9.96 -26.54
CA MET A 1 11.74 -10.15 -25.16
C MET A 1 10.67 -9.62 -24.21
N ARG A 2 10.22 -10.40 -23.22
CA ARG A 2 9.21 -9.94 -22.25
C ARG A 2 9.92 -9.29 -21.06
N SER A 3 9.39 -8.17 -20.56
CA SER A 3 9.89 -7.47 -19.38
C SER A 3 8.85 -7.53 -18.27
N TYR A 4 9.29 -7.79 -17.05
CA TYR A 4 8.45 -7.87 -15.85
C TYR A 4 9.04 -6.95 -14.80
N PRO A 5 8.47 -5.74 -14.58
CA PRO A 5 8.99 -4.82 -13.58
C PRO A 5 8.75 -5.38 -12.18
N ILE A 6 9.80 -5.36 -11.36
CA ILE A 6 9.71 -5.68 -9.94
C ILE A 6 9.37 -4.38 -9.20
N LYS A 7 8.25 -4.36 -8.49
CA LYS A 7 7.84 -3.20 -7.71
C LYS A 7 8.66 -3.06 -6.42
N PRO A 8 8.85 -1.85 -5.88
CA PRO A 8 9.60 -1.61 -4.65
C PRO A 8 9.17 -2.47 -3.45
N LEU A 9 7.87 -2.69 -3.28
CA LEU A 9 7.28 -3.48 -2.21
C LEU A 9 6.73 -4.81 -2.74
N ALA A 10 7.41 -5.45 -3.70
CA ALA A 10 6.95 -6.68 -4.33
C ALA A 10 6.73 -7.86 -3.36
N LEU A 11 7.38 -7.86 -2.20
CA LEU A 11 7.27 -8.88 -1.16
C LEU A 11 6.19 -8.55 -0.10
N HIS A 12 5.34 -7.56 -0.38
CA HIS A 12 4.18 -7.25 0.45
C HIS A 12 2.90 -7.81 -0.17
N GLU A 13 2.18 -8.60 0.60
CA GLU A 13 0.93 -9.23 0.20
C GLU A 13 -0.25 -8.61 0.94
N ARG A 14 -1.41 -8.52 0.29
CA ARG A 14 -2.61 -7.95 0.87
C ARG A 14 -3.21 -8.91 1.89
N VAL A 15 -3.51 -8.36 3.06
CA VAL A 15 -4.15 -9.08 4.17
C VAL A 15 -5.43 -8.37 4.60
N HIS A 16 -6.33 -9.09 5.26
CA HIS A 16 -7.62 -8.56 5.72
C HIS A 16 -7.67 -8.39 7.25
N GLU A 17 -6.70 -8.95 7.97
CA GLU A 17 -6.62 -8.92 9.43
C GLU A 17 -5.22 -8.48 9.87
N PHE A 18 -5.16 -7.62 10.88
CA PHE A 18 -3.94 -7.29 11.61
C PHE A 18 -4.25 -7.09 13.08
N ASP A 19 -3.20 -7.22 13.89
CA ASP A 19 -3.24 -6.85 15.30
C ASP A 19 -3.08 -5.32 15.45
N PRO A 20 -4.13 -4.59 15.91
CA PRO A 20 -4.06 -3.16 16.13
C PRO A 20 -3.11 -2.76 17.27
N ALA A 21 -2.69 -3.69 18.12
CA ALA A 21 -1.70 -3.44 19.17
C ALA A 21 -0.26 -3.45 18.66
N CYS A 22 -0.03 -3.83 17.39
CA CYS A 22 1.31 -3.84 16.80
C CYS A 22 1.88 -2.41 16.73
N PRO A 23 3.09 -2.16 17.26
CA PRO A 23 3.71 -0.83 17.18
C PRO A 23 3.97 -0.46 15.72
N MET A 24 3.48 0.71 15.30
CA MET A 24 3.63 1.20 13.93
C MET A 24 4.44 2.49 13.87
N ASN A 25 5.42 2.51 12.96
CA ASN A 25 6.05 3.76 12.54
C ASN A 25 5.13 4.48 11.57
N ILE A 26 4.83 5.76 11.83
CA ILE A 26 3.89 6.55 11.04
C ILE A 26 4.64 7.53 10.15
N LEU A 27 4.36 7.48 8.84
CA LEU A 27 4.78 8.48 7.87
C LEU A 27 3.54 9.19 7.32
N THR A 28 3.51 10.51 7.39
CA THR A 28 2.42 11.33 6.85
C THR A 28 2.95 12.23 5.75
N VAL A 29 2.31 12.17 4.57
CA VAL A 29 2.59 13.04 3.43
C VAL A 29 1.40 13.96 3.24
N ASN A 30 1.63 15.26 3.19
CA ASN A 30 0.61 16.29 3.00
C ASN A 30 0.99 17.17 1.81
N GLY A 31 0.01 17.62 1.03
CA GLY A 31 0.23 18.48 -0.14
C GLY A 31 -1.02 18.63 -0.99
N GLU A 32 -0.87 19.33 -2.12
CA GLU A 32 -1.92 19.50 -3.13
C GLU A 32 -1.88 18.34 -4.11
N PHE A 33 -2.39 17.18 -3.70
CA PHE A 33 -2.56 16.01 -4.56
C PHE A 33 -3.94 15.42 -4.37
N THR A 34 -4.42 14.76 -5.42
CA THR A 34 -5.70 14.06 -5.45
C THR A 34 -5.58 12.64 -4.88
N ILE A 35 -6.71 12.06 -4.48
CA ILE A 35 -6.81 10.63 -4.11
C ILE A 35 -6.28 9.73 -5.24
N GLY A 36 -6.49 10.12 -6.51
CA GLY A 36 -6.00 9.38 -7.67
C GLY A 36 -4.47 9.36 -7.76
N GLU A 37 -3.80 10.47 -7.48
CA GLU A 37 -2.33 10.54 -7.45
C GLU A 37 -1.75 9.72 -6.30
N ALA A 38 -2.34 9.83 -5.10
CA ALA A 38 -1.95 9.02 -3.95
C ALA A 38 -2.12 7.51 -4.23
N HIS A 39 -3.23 7.14 -4.87
CA HIS A 39 -3.47 5.76 -5.31
C HIS A 39 -2.42 5.30 -6.33
N GLN A 40 -2.08 6.14 -7.31
CA GLN A 40 -1.07 5.82 -8.32
C GLN A 40 0.31 5.59 -7.69
N TRP A 41 0.70 6.37 -6.69
CA TRP A 41 1.94 6.14 -5.95
C TRP A 41 1.93 4.78 -5.25
N LEU A 42 0.85 4.43 -4.55
CA LEU A 42 0.74 3.15 -3.87
C LEU A 42 0.77 1.97 -4.86
N THR A 43 0.03 2.07 -5.98
CA THR A 43 0.01 1.06 -7.04
C THR A 43 1.37 0.95 -7.75
N SER A 44 2.17 2.01 -7.82
CA SER A 44 3.54 1.93 -8.34
C SER A 44 4.48 1.16 -7.40
N CYS A 45 4.19 1.16 -6.09
CA CYS A 45 5.00 0.51 -5.07
C CYS A 45 4.60 -0.95 -4.81
N VAL A 46 3.31 -1.30 -4.90
CA VAL A 46 2.76 -2.58 -4.41
C VAL A 46 2.01 -3.33 -5.50
N SER A 47 2.20 -4.66 -5.59
CA SER A 47 1.62 -5.49 -6.66
C SER A 47 0.13 -5.77 -6.49
N GLN A 48 -0.36 -5.91 -5.25
CA GLN A 48 -1.73 -6.37 -4.95
C GLN A 48 -2.75 -5.23 -4.75
N ILE A 49 -2.47 -4.05 -5.30
CA ILE A 49 -3.38 -2.91 -5.29
C ILE A 49 -4.10 -2.91 -6.65
N PRO A 50 -5.44 -2.74 -6.68
CA PRO A 50 -6.17 -2.64 -7.93
C PRO A 50 -5.64 -1.45 -8.75
N GLU A 51 -5.56 -1.59 -10.08
CA GLU A 51 -5.07 -0.50 -10.94
C GLU A 51 -6.02 0.71 -10.96
N ARG A 52 -7.32 0.45 -10.80
CA ARG A 52 -8.34 1.50 -10.77
C ARG A 52 -8.52 1.98 -9.34
N CYS A 53 -8.37 3.30 -9.17
CA CYS A 53 -8.70 3.95 -7.91
C CYS A 53 -10.19 3.70 -7.56
N PRO A 54 -10.50 3.23 -6.35
CA PRO A 54 -11.88 3.10 -5.91
C PRO A 54 -12.54 4.48 -5.81
N ALA A 55 -13.84 4.55 -6.14
CA ALA A 55 -14.63 5.77 -6.04
C ALA A 55 -15.12 5.98 -4.59
N ILE A 56 -14.17 6.20 -3.68
CA ILE A 56 -14.39 6.36 -2.25
C ILE A 56 -13.59 7.58 -1.74
N ASP A 57 -14.12 8.26 -0.73
CA ASP A 57 -13.48 9.45 -0.14
C ASP A 57 -12.23 9.11 0.68
N GLN A 58 -12.09 7.85 1.09
CA GLN A 58 -10.92 7.36 1.81
C GLN A 58 -10.69 5.89 1.46
N ALA A 59 -9.45 5.54 1.15
CA ALA A 59 -9.04 4.17 0.92
C ALA A 59 -8.09 3.69 2.01
N SER A 60 -8.17 2.40 2.32
CA SER A 60 -7.34 1.75 3.33
C SER A 60 -6.91 0.37 2.84
N PHE A 61 -5.60 0.14 2.79
CA PHE A 61 -5.01 -1.12 2.39
C PHE A 61 -4.06 -1.61 3.47
N MET A 62 -4.12 -2.90 3.72
CA MET A 62 -3.30 -3.58 4.71
C MET A 62 -2.47 -4.62 4.00
N LEU A 63 -1.17 -4.56 4.27
CA LEU A 63 -0.16 -5.32 3.57
C LEU A 63 0.77 -5.95 4.60
N LYS A 64 1.19 -7.18 4.36
CA LYS A 64 2.15 -7.89 5.21
C LYS A 64 3.35 -8.30 4.37
N SER A 65 4.55 -8.01 4.89
CA SER A 65 5.80 -8.49 4.29
C SER A 65 5.89 -10.02 4.42
N THR A 66 6.27 -10.71 3.36
CA THR A 66 6.65 -12.13 3.41
C THR A 66 8.06 -12.34 3.98
N GLU A 67 8.87 -11.27 4.01
CA GLU A 67 10.23 -11.27 4.52
C GLU A 67 10.34 -10.72 5.95
N ASN A 68 11.47 -11.00 6.62
CA ASN A 68 11.88 -10.40 7.89
C ASN A 68 10.83 -10.49 9.02
N GLY A 69 10.16 -11.63 9.17
CA GLY A 69 9.29 -11.90 10.33
C GLY A 69 7.89 -11.29 10.26
N GLY A 70 7.46 -10.75 9.11
CA GLY A 70 6.05 -10.44 8.88
C GLY A 70 5.60 -9.04 9.30
N THR A 71 6.45 -8.02 9.11
CA THR A 71 6.08 -6.61 9.35
C THR A 71 4.85 -6.20 8.56
N VAL A 72 4.07 -5.28 9.11
CA VAL A 72 2.80 -4.83 8.53
C VAL A 72 2.93 -3.40 8.03
N LEU A 73 2.31 -3.12 6.89
CA LEU A 73 2.14 -1.80 6.32
C LEU A 73 0.64 -1.51 6.20
N HIS A 74 0.19 -0.47 6.90
CA HIS A 74 -1.16 0.06 6.77
C HIS A 74 -1.11 1.38 6.00
N ALA A 75 -1.65 1.37 4.78
CA ALA A 75 -1.68 2.53 3.90
C ALA A 75 -3.09 3.12 3.88
N VAL A 76 -3.22 4.39 4.28
CA VAL A 76 -4.47 5.14 4.28
C VAL A 76 -4.27 6.46 3.54
N TYR A 77 -5.18 6.79 2.65
CA TYR A 77 -5.20 8.08 1.96
C TYR A 77 -6.65 8.53 1.76
N ARG A 78 -6.85 9.85 1.76
CA ARG A 78 -8.12 10.57 1.70
C ARG A 78 -7.92 11.90 0.99
#